data_AF-A0A382W4Z2-F1
#
_entry.id   AF-A0A382W4Z2-F1
#
_cell.length_a   1.000
_cell.length_b   1.000
_cell.length_c   1.000
_cell.angle_alpha   90.00
_cell.angle_beta   90.00
_cell.angle_gamma   90.00
#
_symmetry.space_group_name_H-M   'P 1'
#
loop_
_entity.id
_entity.type
_entity.pdbx_description
1 polymer ?
#
loop_
_entity_poly.entity_id
_entity_poly.type
_entity_poly.pdbx_seq_one_letter_code
_entity_poly.pdbx_strand_id
1 'polypeptide(L)'
;MNDNTQKNNQNVLASPKARKFARELGVDVKDIVGTERLGRVIEKDIKEFVSSKINKNFSKKNEKEIIKIKNEYEHAEFGEVEIKEISRIKKIAVPHLVNSWTSIPHVTNHDEADITEMEEFRNSLTDIHTGEKKKITPLAFIIKAVVSSLKKFPSFNSSIDDIENGKIILKKYFHIGIAVDTPNGLMVPKIRDVDKKNINQISKELKKVSDDCRNLKID
;
A
#
# COMPACT_ATOMS: atom_id res chain seq x y z
N MET A 1 37.75 38.31 -11.25
CA MET A 1 37.11 39.61 -10.95
C MET A 1 35.74 39.61 -11.59
N ASN A 2 34.69 39.58 -10.77
CA ASN A 2 33.34 40.07 -11.07
C ASN A 2 32.55 40.03 -9.76
N ASP A 3 32.86 41.01 -8.91
CA ASP A 3 32.04 41.42 -7.79
C ASP A 3 30.83 42.19 -8.35
N ASN A 4 29.62 41.73 -8.04
CA ASN A 4 28.45 42.59 -7.83
C ASN A 4 27.24 41.75 -7.37
N THR A 5 27.23 41.38 -6.09
CA THR A 5 25.97 41.13 -5.37
C THR A 5 25.67 42.36 -4.52
N GLN A 6 24.93 43.31 -5.09
CA GLN A 6 24.32 44.39 -4.31
C GLN A 6 23.30 43.79 -3.34
N LYS A 7 23.73 43.52 -2.11
CA LYS A 7 22.84 43.29 -0.97
C LYS A 7 22.09 44.59 -0.70
N ASN A 8 20.84 44.68 -1.14
CA ASN A 8 19.90 45.71 -0.74
C ASN A 8 19.84 45.79 0.79
N ASN A 9 20.49 46.80 1.36
CA ASN A 9 20.48 47.06 2.79
C ASN A 9 19.16 47.79 3.13
N GLN A 10 18.05 47.07 3.05
CA GLN A 10 16.77 47.58 3.56
C GLN A 10 16.90 47.71 5.07
N ASN A 11 16.96 48.96 5.56
CA ASN A 11 16.96 49.26 6.97
C ASN A 11 15.60 48.87 7.56
N VAL A 12 15.49 47.64 8.04
CA VAL A 12 14.28 47.16 8.72
C VAL A 12 14.08 47.97 10.00
N LEU A 13 12.94 48.65 10.07
CA LEU A 13 12.55 49.44 11.23
C LEU A 13 12.23 48.47 12.38
N ALA A 14 13.10 48.40 13.37
CA ALA A 14 12.90 47.56 14.55
C ALA A 14 13.57 48.22 15.75
N SER A 15 12.94 48.17 16.92
CA SER A 15 13.53 48.72 18.14
C SER A 15 14.77 47.92 18.56
N PRO A 16 15.73 48.52 19.29
CA PRO A 16 16.89 47.80 19.82
C PRO A 16 16.49 46.57 20.65
N LYS A 17 15.36 46.67 21.38
CA LYS A 17 14.79 45.58 22.17
C LYS A 17 14.31 44.41 21.29
N ALA A 18 13.55 44.71 20.23
CA ALA A 18 13.09 43.69 19.27
C ALA A 18 14.27 43.02 18.54
N ARG A 19 15.31 43.78 18.17
CA ARG A 19 16.53 43.22 17.56
C ARG A 19 17.31 42.31 18.53
N LYS A 20 17.38 42.67 19.81
CA LYS A 20 17.98 41.81 20.84
C LYS A 20 17.17 40.51 20.99
N PHE A 21 15.85 40.61 21.08
CA PHE A 21 14.95 39.48 21.24
C PHE A 21 14.99 38.51 20.05
N ALA A 22 15.04 39.01 18.82
CA ALA A 22 15.19 38.16 17.63
C ALA A 22 16.53 37.38 17.63
N ARG A 23 17.63 38.01 18.05
CA ARG A 23 18.95 37.36 18.17
C ARG A 23 18.96 36.27 19.25
N GLU A 24 18.29 36.50 20.38
CA GLU A 24 18.15 35.49 21.45
C GLU A 24 17.39 34.25 20.96
N LEU A 25 16.43 34.43 20.05
CA LEU A 25 15.67 33.34 19.44
C LEU A 25 16.30 32.79 18.13
N GLY A 26 17.49 33.27 17.75
CA GLY A 26 18.20 32.81 16.55
C GLY A 26 17.53 33.18 15.22
N VAL A 27 16.73 34.24 15.18
CA VAL A 27 16.02 34.72 13.98
C VAL A 27 16.61 36.03 13.48
N ASP A 28 16.82 36.16 12.17
CA ASP A 28 17.16 37.45 11.55
C ASP A 28 15.89 38.31 11.43
N VAL A 29 15.96 39.53 11.93
CA VAL A 29 14.87 40.52 11.87
C VAL A 29 14.48 40.85 10.44
N LYS A 30 15.38 40.62 9.47
CA LYS A 30 15.11 40.81 8.04
C LYS A 30 14.10 39.82 7.46
N ASP A 31 13.97 38.65 8.07
CA ASP A 31 13.08 37.59 7.60
C ASP A 31 11.65 37.76 8.14
N ILE A 32 11.42 38.77 8.98
CA ILE A 32 10.18 39.00 9.72
C ILE A 32 9.43 40.17 9.10
N VAL A 33 8.19 39.93 8.70
CA VAL A 33 7.29 40.99 8.22
C VAL A 33 6.75 41.74 9.43
N GLY A 34 7.07 43.04 9.54
CA GLY A 34 6.63 43.89 10.64
C GLY A 34 5.20 44.40 10.45
N THR A 35 4.40 44.31 11.51
CA THR A 35 2.96 44.66 11.46
C THR A 35 2.67 46.12 11.85
N GLU A 36 3.65 46.81 12.44
CA GLU A 36 3.48 48.18 12.94
C GLU A 36 3.68 49.27 11.87
N ARG A 37 3.37 50.53 12.23
CA ARG A 37 3.47 51.68 11.31
C ARG A 37 4.83 51.72 10.59
N LEU A 38 4.80 51.87 9.27
CA LEU A 38 5.97 51.83 8.37
C LEU A 38 6.67 50.45 8.32
N GLY A 39 5.95 49.35 8.56
CA GLY A 39 6.51 47.99 8.50
C GLY A 39 7.47 47.70 9.64
N ARG A 40 7.25 48.31 10.82
CA ARG A 40 8.13 48.15 11.97
C ARG A 40 7.93 46.76 12.60
N VAL A 41 9.03 46.07 12.91
CA VAL A 41 9.00 44.76 13.56
C VAL A 41 8.94 44.93 15.09
N ILE A 42 7.96 44.27 15.71
CA ILE A 42 7.79 44.21 17.17
C ILE A 42 7.98 42.78 17.70
N GLU A 43 8.08 42.63 19.03
CA GLU A 43 8.28 41.34 19.70
C GLU A 43 7.18 40.32 19.37
N LYS A 44 5.95 40.79 19.11
CA LYS A 44 4.82 39.92 18.72
C LYS A 44 5.07 39.24 17.38
N ASP A 45 5.53 39.99 16.37
CA ASP A 45 5.84 39.45 15.04
C ASP A 45 6.95 38.39 15.11
N ILE A 46 7.94 38.60 15.98
CA ILE A 46 9.04 37.64 16.21
C ILE A 46 8.51 36.34 16.81
N LYS A 47 7.60 36.41 17.80
CA LYS A 47 6.99 35.21 18.41
C LYS A 47 6.14 34.43 17.41
N GLU A 48 5.35 35.13 16.59
CA GLU A 48 4.50 34.51 15.57
C GLU A 48 5.34 33.86 14.46
N PHE A 49 6.44 34.51 14.05
CA PHE A 49 7.38 33.95 13.08
C PHE A 49 8.05 32.67 13.59
N VAL A 50 8.51 32.65 14.85
CA VAL A 50 9.11 31.44 15.46
C VAL A 50 8.08 30.32 15.58
N SER A 51 6.87 30.63 16.05
CA SER A 51 5.80 29.65 16.24
C SER A 51 5.36 29.02 14.91
N SER A 52 5.25 29.84 13.85
CA SER A 52 4.92 29.35 12.50
C SER A 52 6.05 28.52 11.89
N LYS A 53 7.33 28.86 12.12
CA LYS A 53 8.47 28.07 11.64
C LYS A 53 8.57 26.71 12.33
N ILE A 54 8.25 26.64 13.62
CA ILE A 54 8.13 25.38 14.36
C ILE A 54 7.02 24.53 13.75
N ASN A 55 5.82 25.08 13.56
CA ASN A 55 4.69 24.34 12.97
C ASN A 55 4.95 23.90 11.51
N LYS A 56 5.71 24.69 10.74
CA LYS A 56 6.08 24.37 9.34
C LYS A 56 7.14 23.25 9.27
N ASN A 57 8.04 23.17 10.24
CA ASN A 57 9.00 22.06 10.36
C ASN A 57 8.33 20.75 10.81
N PHE A 58 7.27 20.81 11.63
CA PHE A 58 6.48 19.63 11.98
C PHE A 58 5.65 19.09 10.82
N SER A 59 5.16 19.96 9.92
CA SER A 59 4.38 19.56 8.75
C SER A 59 5.24 19.04 7.58
N LYS A 60 6.54 19.34 7.54
CA LYS A 60 7.46 18.86 6.49
C LYS A 60 8.12 17.51 6.79
N LYS A 61 7.94 16.95 8.00
CA LYS A 61 8.61 15.72 8.46
C LYS A 61 7.81 14.43 8.22
N ASN A 62 6.61 14.53 7.63
CA ASN A 62 5.73 13.39 7.33
C ASN A 62 5.67 13.01 5.84
N GLU A 63 6.59 13.50 5.02
CA GLU A 63 6.86 12.85 3.74
C GLU A 63 7.98 11.84 3.99
N LYS A 64 7.63 10.55 4.07
CA LYS A 64 8.61 9.47 3.87
C LYS A 64 9.24 9.71 2.50
N GLU A 65 10.42 10.33 2.46
CA GLU A 65 11.23 10.42 1.24
C GLU A 65 11.46 9.00 0.75
N ILE A 66 10.75 8.64 -0.33
CA ILE A 66 11.05 7.44 -1.10
C ILE A 66 12.46 7.68 -1.63
N ILE A 67 13.43 6.96 -1.07
CA ILE A 67 14.82 6.96 -1.55
C ILE A 67 14.77 6.51 -3.02
N LYS A 68 14.79 7.47 -3.95
CA LYS A 68 14.95 7.19 -5.38
C LYS A 68 16.41 6.82 -5.57
N ILE A 69 16.69 5.52 -5.61
CA ILE A 69 17.98 5.02 -6.08
C ILE A 69 18.13 5.53 -7.51
N LYS A 70 19.11 6.42 -7.72
CA LYS A 70 19.42 6.96 -9.04
C LYS A 70 20.29 5.91 -9.75
N ASN A 71 19.90 5.51 -10.96
CA ASN A 71 20.75 4.64 -11.77
C ASN A 71 22.07 5.36 -12.07
N GLU A 72 23.18 4.66 -11.89
CA GLU A 72 24.53 5.21 -12.09
C GLU A 72 24.89 5.38 -13.58
N TYR A 73 24.22 4.64 -14.47
CA TYR A 73 24.48 4.59 -15.91
C TYR A 73 23.19 4.58 -16.71
N GLU A 74 23.23 5.09 -17.95
CA GLU A 74 22.12 4.98 -18.89
C GLU A 74 22.12 3.58 -19.55
N HIS A 75 20.95 2.95 -19.64
CA HIS A 75 20.85 1.57 -20.14
C HIS A 75 21.36 1.39 -21.59
N ALA A 76 21.30 2.44 -22.41
CA ALA A 76 21.75 2.41 -23.80
C ALA A 76 23.29 2.41 -23.95
N GLU A 77 24.05 2.65 -22.88
CA GLU A 77 25.53 2.64 -22.93
C GLU A 77 26.10 1.25 -23.23
N PHE A 78 25.32 0.19 -23.03
CA PHE A 78 25.75 -1.21 -23.17
C PHE A 78 25.17 -1.92 -24.40
N GLY A 79 24.47 -1.21 -25.29
CA GLY A 79 23.89 -1.78 -26.52
C GLY A 79 22.48 -1.29 -26.82
N GLU A 80 21.83 -1.90 -27.81
CA GLU A 80 20.46 -1.58 -28.21
C GLU A 80 19.47 -1.91 -27.08
N VAL A 81 18.57 -0.97 -26.79
CA VAL A 81 17.54 -1.09 -25.75
C VAL A 81 16.14 -0.96 -26.34
N GLU A 82 15.22 -1.79 -25.85
CA GLU A 82 13.80 -1.71 -26.17
C GLU A 82 13.01 -1.21 -24.96
N ILE A 83 12.30 -0.09 -25.11
CA ILE A 83 11.45 0.47 -24.05
C ILE A 83 10.05 -0.10 -24.20
N LYS A 84 9.58 -0.84 -23.19
CA LYS A 84 8.20 -1.34 -23.10
C LYS A 84 7.46 -0.69 -21.96
N GLU A 85 6.22 -0.24 -22.23
CA GLU A 85 5.36 0.23 -21.17
C GLU A 85 4.91 -0.90 -20.26
N ILE A 86 4.93 -0.65 -18.96
CA ILE A 86 4.39 -1.57 -17.95
C ILE A 86 2.86 -1.57 -18.05
N SER A 87 2.25 -2.76 -18.03
CA SER A 87 0.78 -2.90 -18.04
C SER A 87 0.13 -2.20 -16.84
N ARG A 88 -1.09 -1.69 -17.01
CA ARG A 88 -1.83 -0.98 -15.94
C ARG A 88 -1.99 -1.84 -14.68
N ILE A 89 -2.26 -3.14 -14.82
CA ILE A 89 -2.40 -4.08 -13.71
C ILE A 89 -1.10 -4.15 -12.90
N LYS A 90 0.04 -4.27 -13.58
CA LYS A 90 1.36 -4.27 -12.91
C LYS A 90 1.65 -2.95 -12.22
N LYS A 91 1.34 -1.80 -12.85
CA LYS A 91 1.50 -0.47 -12.24
C LYS A 91 0.72 -0.34 -10.92
N ILE A 92 -0.47 -0.91 -10.83
CA ILE A 92 -1.29 -0.91 -9.62
C ILE A 92 -0.77 -1.93 -8.58
N ALA A 93 -0.32 -3.11 -9.02
CA ALA A 93 0.13 -4.16 -8.12
C ALA A 93 1.44 -3.81 -7.38
N VAL A 94 2.38 -3.12 -8.04
CA VAL A 94 3.72 -2.82 -7.51
C VAL A 94 3.68 -2.13 -6.14
N PRO A 95 2.95 -1.01 -5.94
CA PRO A 95 2.86 -0.37 -4.62
C PRO A 95 2.36 -1.31 -3.51
N HIS A 96 1.40 -2.19 -3.81
CA HIS A 96 0.88 -3.15 -2.83
C HIS A 96 1.89 -4.23 -2.48
N LEU A 97 2.65 -4.71 -3.46
CA LEU A 97 3.72 -5.69 -3.24
C LEU A 97 4.84 -5.10 -2.39
N VAL A 98 5.29 -3.88 -2.70
CA VAL A 98 6.31 -3.17 -1.92
C VAL A 98 5.82 -2.94 -0.49
N ASN A 99 4.58 -2.47 -0.32
CA ASN A 99 4.00 -2.29 1.01
C ASN A 99 3.95 -3.61 1.79
N SER A 100 3.48 -4.71 1.18
CA SER A 100 3.47 -6.04 1.80
C SER A 100 4.86 -6.45 2.25
N TRP A 101 5.85 -6.39 1.35
CA TRP A 101 7.23 -6.82 1.60
C TRP A 101 7.94 -6.00 2.70
N THR A 102 7.61 -4.72 2.81
CA THR A 102 8.26 -3.82 3.77
C THR A 102 7.55 -3.75 5.13
N SER A 103 6.25 -4.07 5.17
CA SER A 103 5.44 -3.96 6.41
C SER A 103 5.21 -5.29 7.13
N ILE A 104 5.24 -6.42 6.41
CA ILE A 104 4.92 -7.73 6.98
C ILE A 104 6.22 -8.53 7.14
N PRO A 105 6.55 -9.02 8.35
CA PRO A 105 7.65 -9.96 8.53
C PRO A 105 7.19 -11.34 8.02
N HIS A 106 7.43 -11.64 6.74
CA HIS A 106 7.02 -12.92 6.15
C HIS A 106 7.82 -14.08 6.76
N VAL A 107 7.09 -15.13 7.14
CA VAL A 107 7.64 -16.45 7.43
C VAL A 107 7.00 -17.46 6.47
N THR A 108 7.81 -18.37 5.92
CA THR A 108 7.35 -19.43 5.03
C THR A 108 7.43 -20.76 5.74
N ASN A 109 6.39 -21.56 5.61
CA ASN A 109 6.36 -22.96 6.06
C ASN A 109 5.86 -23.82 4.92
N HIS A 110 6.43 -25.01 4.78
CA HIS A 110 6.09 -25.96 3.73
C HIS A 110 5.78 -27.30 4.37
N ASP A 111 4.77 -27.98 3.85
CA ASP A 111 4.35 -29.30 4.29
C ASP A 111 3.72 -30.04 3.11
N GLU A 112 3.61 -31.35 3.23
CA GLU A 112 3.02 -32.22 2.21
C GLU A 112 1.72 -32.84 2.73
N ALA A 113 0.74 -33.00 1.84
CA ALA A 113 -0.52 -33.64 2.17
C ALA A 113 -0.87 -34.66 1.10
N ASP A 114 -1.14 -35.89 1.53
CA ASP A 114 -1.72 -36.91 0.66
C ASP A 114 -3.19 -36.57 0.38
N ILE A 115 -3.53 -36.46 -0.91
CA ILE A 115 -4.87 -36.12 -1.40
C ILE A 115 -5.55 -37.28 -2.12
N THR A 116 -5.05 -38.51 -1.99
CA THR A 116 -5.54 -39.70 -2.70
C THR A 116 -7.04 -39.90 -2.48
N GLU A 117 -7.50 -39.94 -1.23
CA GLU A 117 -8.93 -40.11 -0.91
C GLU A 117 -9.80 -38.96 -1.44
N MET A 118 -9.27 -37.74 -1.41
CA MET A 118 -9.98 -36.56 -1.95
C MET A 118 -10.12 -36.67 -3.48
N GLU A 119 -9.08 -37.12 -4.18
CA GLU A 119 -9.13 -37.34 -5.62
C GLU A 119 -10.08 -38.48 -6.01
N GLU A 120 -10.07 -39.58 -5.27
CA GLU A 120 -11.02 -40.68 -5.45
C GLU A 120 -12.46 -40.20 -5.28
N PHE A 121 -12.75 -39.50 -4.19
CA PHE A 121 -14.07 -38.91 -3.94
C PHE A 121 -14.45 -37.90 -5.04
N ARG A 122 -13.54 -37.01 -5.43
CA ARG A 122 -13.79 -36.05 -6.52
C ARG A 122 -14.10 -36.78 -7.82
N ASN A 123 -13.43 -37.89 -8.09
CA ASN A 123 -13.63 -38.69 -9.29
C ASN A 123 -14.96 -39.45 -9.30
N SER A 124 -15.49 -39.82 -8.12
CA SER A 124 -16.78 -40.50 -7.98
C SER A 124 -17.99 -39.55 -8.09
N LEU A 125 -17.78 -38.24 -8.05
CA LEU A 125 -18.88 -37.26 -8.15
C LEU A 125 -19.48 -37.23 -9.55
N THR A 126 -20.72 -37.70 -9.67
CA THR A 126 -21.54 -37.62 -10.88
C THR A 126 -22.76 -36.70 -10.68
N ASP A 127 -23.30 -36.21 -11.78
CA ASP A 127 -24.59 -35.55 -11.82
C ASP A 127 -25.70 -36.60 -11.75
N ILE A 128 -26.67 -36.38 -10.86
CA ILE A 128 -27.74 -37.33 -10.58
C ILE A 128 -28.70 -37.44 -11.79
N HIS A 129 -28.84 -36.38 -12.58
CA HIS A 129 -29.77 -36.34 -13.72
C HIS A 129 -29.11 -36.79 -15.01
N THR A 130 -27.88 -36.35 -15.28
CA THR A 130 -27.19 -36.69 -16.54
C THR A 130 -26.33 -37.96 -16.41
N GLY A 131 -26.01 -38.40 -15.20
CA GLY A 131 -25.05 -39.47 -14.94
C GLY A 131 -23.59 -39.08 -15.24
N GLU A 132 -23.35 -37.88 -15.76
CA GLU A 132 -22.01 -37.44 -16.16
C GLU A 132 -21.15 -37.05 -14.96
N LYS A 133 -19.84 -37.24 -15.10
CA LYS A 133 -18.86 -36.82 -14.10
C LYS A 133 -18.89 -35.31 -13.91
N LYS A 134 -19.05 -34.85 -12.66
CA LYS A 134 -18.99 -33.43 -12.32
C LYS A 134 -17.58 -32.90 -12.52
N LYS A 135 -17.45 -31.83 -13.31
CA LYS A 135 -16.18 -31.14 -13.58
C LYS A 135 -15.78 -30.21 -12.42
N ILE A 136 -15.54 -30.79 -11.25
CA ILE A 136 -15.09 -30.07 -10.05
C ILE A 136 -13.57 -30.19 -9.95
N THR A 137 -12.90 -29.06 -9.75
CA THR A 137 -11.45 -29.01 -9.57
C THR A 137 -11.06 -29.31 -8.12
N PRO A 138 -9.86 -29.83 -7.87
CA PRO A 138 -9.35 -30.05 -6.50
C PRO A 138 -9.37 -28.76 -5.66
N LEU A 139 -9.16 -27.61 -6.31
CA LEU A 139 -9.17 -26.29 -5.67
C LEU A 139 -10.47 -26.00 -4.90
N ALA A 140 -11.63 -26.48 -5.35
CA ALA A 140 -12.89 -26.28 -4.62
C ALA A 140 -12.89 -26.97 -3.24
N PHE A 141 -12.24 -28.14 -3.13
CA PHE A 141 -12.07 -28.86 -1.87
C PHE A 141 -11.05 -28.17 -0.98
N ILE A 142 -9.92 -27.74 -1.55
CA ILE A 142 -8.87 -27.00 -0.83
C ILE A 142 -9.45 -25.72 -0.22
N ILE A 143 -10.24 -24.96 -0.98
CA ILE A 143 -10.92 -23.77 -0.46
C ILE A 143 -11.82 -24.11 0.74
N LYS A 144 -12.56 -25.23 0.68
CA LYS A 144 -13.43 -25.64 1.78
C LYS A 144 -12.64 -26.10 3.00
N ALA A 145 -11.52 -26.78 2.80
CA ALA A 145 -10.58 -27.17 3.84
C ALA A 145 -9.98 -25.93 4.52
N VAL A 146 -9.49 -24.96 3.75
CA VAL A 146 -8.95 -23.68 4.26
C VAL A 146 -9.97 -22.96 5.12
N VAL A 147 -11.21 -22.81 4.65
CA VAL A 147 -12.26 -22.14 5.46
C VAL A 147 -12.56 -22.89 6.75
N SER A 148 -12.54 -24.23 6.72
CA SER A 148 -12.72 -25.05 7.93
C SER A 148 -11.57 -24.85 8.92
N SER A 149 -10.33 -24.78 8.43
CA SER A 149 -9.14 -24.45 9.23
C SER A 149 -9.20 -23.03 9.81
N LEU A 150 -9.59 -22.03 9.02
CA LEU A 150 -9.73 -20.64 9.47
C LEU A 150 -10.81 -20.49 10.56
N LYS A 151 -11.88 -21.31 10.53
CA LYS A 151 -12.87 -21.35 11.62
C LYS A 151 -12.29 -21.93 12.90
N LYS A 152 -11.46 -22.98 12.80
CA LYS A 152 -10.80 -23.63 13.93
C LYS A 152 -9.69 -22.76 14.54
N PHE A 153 -9.01 -21.97 13.71
CA PHE A 153 -7.93 -21.08 14.12
C PHE A 153 -8.21 -19.61 13.72
N PRO A 154 -9.07 -18.89 14.47
CA PRO A 154 -9.54 -17.55 14.07
C PRO A 154 -8.45 -16.49 13.95
N SER A 155 -7.30 -16.67 14.62
CA SER A 155 -6.15 -15.77 14.52
C SER A 155 -5.62 -15.66 13.09
N PHE A 156 -5.74 -16.72 12.28
CA PHE A 156 -5.35 -16.68 10.86
C PHE A 156 -6.35 -15.89 9.99
N ASN A 157 -7.61 -15.75 10.42
CA ASN A 157 -8.62 -14.93 9.73
C ASN A 157 -8.75 -13.54 10.36
N SER A 158 -7.61 -12.88 10.55
CA SER A 158 -7.54 -11.60 11.27
C SER A 158 -6.83 -10.51 10.47
N SER A 159 -6.91 -9.26 10.94
CA SER A 159 -6.09 -8.15 10.47
C SER A 159 -5.54 -7.43 11.68
N ILE A 160 -4.30 -6.98 11.58
CA ILE A 160 -3.71 -6.05 12.55
C ILE A 160 -4.01 -4.65 12.01
N ASP A 161 -4.85 -3.92 12.72
CA ASP A 161 -5.31 -2.58 12.30
C ASP A 161 -4.31 -1.50 12.71
N ASP A 162 -3.88 -1.58 13.97
CA ASP A 162 -2.88 -0.69 14.54
C ASP A 162 -2.03 -1.45 15.57
N ILE A 163 -0.75 -1.62 15.23
CA ILE A 163 0.24 -2.24 16.11
C ILE A 163 0.49 -1.37 17.34
N GLU A 164 0.46 -0.04 17.21
CA GLU A 164 0.72 0.90 18.32
C GLU A 164 -0.38 0.81 19.38
N ASN A 165 -1.63 0.63 18.94
CA ASN A 165 -2.77 0.43 19.83
C ASN A 165 -3.03 -1.05 20.21
N GLY A 166 -2.24 -1.99 19.67
CA GLY A 166 -2.32 -3.41 20.01
C GLY A 166 -3.65 -4.10 19.66
N LYS A 167 -4.39 -3.61 18.66
CA LYS A 167 -5.71 -4.15 18.30
C LYS A 167 -5.65 -5.10 17.11
N ILE A 168 -6.24 -6.28 17.30
CA ILE A 168 -6.45 -7.28 16.24
C ILE A 168 -7.94 -7.40 15.91
N ILE A 169 -8.26 -7.37 14.62
CA ILE A 169 -9.62 -7.52 14.09
C ILE A 169 -9.81 -8.98 13.66
N LEU A 170 -10.60 -9.73 14.43
CA LEU A 170 -10.99 -11.11 14.09
C LEU A 170 -12.24 -11.09 13.20
N LYS A 171 -12.10 -11.53 11.94
CA LYS A 171 -13.20 -11.52 10.98
C LYS A 171 -14.10 -12.74 11.18
N LYS A 172 -15.42 -12.52 11.20
CA LYS A 172 -16.44 -13.59 11.30
C LYS A 172 -17.01 -14.02 9.95
N TYR A 173 -16.49 -13.43 8.87
CA TYR A 173 -16.80 -13.79 7.49
C TYR A 173 -15.55 -14.39 6.82
N PHE A 174 -15.78 -15.24 5.81
CA PHE A 174 -14.72 -15.95 5.11
C PHE A 174 -14.79 -15.64 3.62
N HIS A 175 -13.88 -14.79 3.16
CA HIS A 175 -13.71 -14.45 1.75
C HIS A 175 -12.35 -14.95 1.31
N ILE A 176 -12.29 -15.65 0.18
CA ILE A 176 -11.05 -16.24 -0.31
C ILE A 176 -10.69 -15.57 -1.64
N GLY A 177 -9.52 -14.94 -1.68
CA GLY A 177 -8.92 -14.43 -2.91
C GLY A 177 -8.33 -15.59 -3.72
N ILE A 178 -8.58 -15.60 -5.03
CA ILE A 178 -8.05 -16.61 -5.95
C ILE A 178 -7.13 -15.90 -6.93
N ALA A 179 -5.85 -16.23 -6.90
CA ALA A 179 -4.89 -15.68 -7.84
C ALA A 179 -5.05 -16.38 -9.20
N VAL A 180 -5.44 -15.61 -10.21
CA VAL A 180 -5.64 -16.07 -11.59
C VAL A 180 -4.60 -15.42 -12.47
N ASP A 181 -3.76 -16.24 -13.10
CA ASP A 181 -2.81 -15.78 -14.11
C ASP A 181 -3.55 -15.51 -15.43
N THR A 182 -3.32 -14.32 -15.99
CA THR A 182 -3.95 -13.87 -17.23
C THR A 182 -2.90 -13.21 -18.13
N PRO A 183 -3.12 -13.12 -19.45
CA PRO A 183 -2.20 -12.43 -20.36
C PRO A 183 -1.90 -10.96 -19.98
N ASN A 184 -2.81 -10.32 -19.23
CA ASN A 184 -2.69 -8.93 -18.82
C ASN A 184 -1.94 -8.76 -17.48
N GLY A 185 -1.69 -9.87 -16.78
CA GLY A 185 -1.05 -9.94 -15.47
C GLY A 185 -1.86 -10.76 -14.45
N LEU A 186 -1.31 -10.89 -13.25
CA LEU A 186 -1.95 -11.59 -12.14
C LEU A 186 -3.16 -10.79 -11.61
N MET A 187 -4.32 -11.43 -11.56
CA MET A 187 -5.54 -10.86 -10.99
C MET A 187 -5.96 -11.67 -9.78
N VAL A 188 -6.51 -11.01 -8.74
CA VAL A 188 -6.92 -11.70 -7.50
C VAL A 188 -8.38 -11.38 -7.15
N PRO A 189 -9.36 -11.93 -7.89
CA PRO A 189 -10.77 -11.86 -7.52
C PRO A 189 -11.05 -12.60 -6.21
N LYS A 190 -12.13 -12.18 -5.52
CA LYS A 190 -12.54 -12.79 -4.25
C LYS A 190 -13.84 -13.57 -4.39
N ILE A 191 -13.86 -14.78 -3.86
CA ILE A 191 -15.08 -15.55 -3.62
C ILE A 191 -15.57 -15.18 -2.22
N ARG A 192 -16.76 -14.58 -2.14
CA ARG A 192 -17.35 -14.11 -0.87
C ARG A 192 -18.09 -15.23 -0.14
N ASP A 193 -18.24 -15.09 1.17
CA ASP A 193 -19.03 -15.96 2.05
C ASP A 193 -18.87 -17.46 1.78
N VAL A 194 -17.63 -17.92 1.61
CA VAL A 194 -17.32 -19.30 1.21
C VAL A 194 -17.77 -20.31 2.27
N ASP A 195 -17.84 -19.89 3.52
CA ASP A 195 -18.34 -20.68 4.62
C ASP A 195 -19.82 -21.09 4.43
N LYS A 196 -20.61 -20.25 3.74
CA LYS A 196 -22.04 -20.47 3.46
C LYS A 196 -22.28 -21.25 2.16
N LYS A 197 -21.22 -21.59 1.41
CA LYS A 197 -21.30 -22.23 0.09
C LYS A 197 -20.91 -23.70 0.15
N ASN A 198 -21.60 -24.54 -0.63
CA ASN A 198 -21.20 -25.93 -0.86
C ASN A 198 -20.18 -26.05 -2.01
N ILE A 199 -19.60 -27.24 -2.17
CA ILE A 199 -18.53 -27.48 -3.16
C ILE A 199 -18.99 -27.19 -4.59
N ASN A 200 -20.25 -27.53 -4.94
CA ASN A 200 -20.79 -27.28 -6.27
C ASN A 200 -20.92 -25.76 -6.55
N GLN A 201 -21.37 -24.98 -5.56
CA GLN A 201 -21.46 -23.53 -5.66
C GLN A 201 -20.08 -22.90 -5.81
N ILE A 202 -19.12 -23.32 -4.98
CA ILE A 202 -17.73 -22.85 -5.06
C ILE A 202 -17.13 -23.18 -6.44
N SER A 203 -17.34 -24.39 -6.94
CA SER A 203 -16.84 -24.81 -8.26
C SER A 203 -17.42 -23.98 -9.40
N LYS A 204 -18.73 -23.65 -9.35
CA LYS A 204 -19.38 -22.80 -10.35
C LYS A 204 -18.84 -21.37 -10.30
N GLU A 205 -18.67 -20.81 -9.11
CA GLU A 205 -18.11 -19.47 -8.94
C GLU A 205 -16.65 -19.39 -9.35
N LEU A 206 -15.83 -20.39 -9.01
CA LEU A 206 -14.43 -20.47 -9.47
C LEU A 206 -14.34 -20.42 -11.00
N LYS A 207 -15.19 -21.20 -11.69
CA LYS A 207 -15.22 -21.21 -13.14
C LYS A 207 -15.59 -19.84 -13.69
N LYS A 208 -16.68 -19.25 -13.19
CA LYS A 208 -17.14 -17.91 -13.59
C LYS A 208 -16.03 -16.88 -13.38
N VAL A 209 -15.46 -16.82 -12.19
CA VAL A 209 -14.40 -15.88 -11.81
C VAL A 209 -13.16 -16.03 -12.69
N SER A 210 -12.76 -17.26 -13.00
CA SER A 210 -11.62 -17.53 -13.88
C SER A 210 -11.88 -17.04 -15.31
N ASP A 211 -13.09 -17.30 -15.83
CA ASP A 211 -13.50 -16.86 -17.16
C ASP A 211 -13.62 -15.33 -17.23
N ASP A 212 -14.17 -14.69 -16.18
CA ASP A 212 -14.30 -13.24 -16.08
C ASP A 212 -12.91 -12.56 -16.03
N CYS A 213 -11.95 -13.11 -15.28
CA CYS A 213 -10.57 -12.62 -15.27
C CYS A 213 -9.89 -12.72 -16.64
N ARG A 214 -10.01 -13.87 -17.32
CA ARG A 214 -9.42 -14.07 -18.65
C ARG A 214 -10.01 -13.15 -19.70
N ASN A 215 -11.31 -12.86 -19.60
CA ASN A 215 -12.04 -12.01 -20.54
C ASN A 215 -12.09 -10.54 -20.12
N LEU A 216 -11.42 -10.13 -19.03
CA LEU A 216 -11.47 -8.77 -18.48
C LEU A 216 -12.89 -8.26 -18.18
N LYS A 217 -13.78 -9.17 -17.74
CA LYS A 217 -15.17 -8.88 -17.35
C LYS A 217 -15.37 -8.94 -15.84
N ILE A 218 -14.29 -8.81 -15.08
CA ILE A 218 -14.36 -8.81 -13.62
C ILE A 218 -14.85 -7.43 -13.15
N ASP A 219 -15.89 -7.42 -12.31
CA ASP A 219 -16.41 -6.23 -11.64
C ASP A 219 -15.56 -5.82 -10.42
#